data_AF-W7IRC2-F1
#
_entry.id   AF-W7IRC2-F1
#
_cell.length_a   1.000
_cell.length_b   1.000
_cell.length_c   1.000
_cell.angle_alpha   90.00
_cell.angle_beta   90.00
_cell.angle_gamma   90.00
#
_symmetry.space_group_name_H-M   'P 1'
#
loop_
_entity.id
_entity.type
_entity.pdbx_description
1 polymer ?
#
loop_
_entity_poly.entity_id
_entity_poly.type
_entity_poly.pdbx_seq_one_letter_code
_entity_poly.pdbx_strand_id
1 'polypeptide(L)' 'MASAAAAALTLAGVAVFTVGSAGCATAGEYVQRGSQVELVGGCLDPDDLPRAPEPTGHEPGADPGAGIDRLRQVSP' A
#
# COMPACT_ATOMS: atom_id res chain seq x y z
N MET A 1 12.76 -15.84 -33.05
CA MET A 1 12.63 -15.80 -31.57
C MET A 1 13.46 -14.68 -30.94
N ALA A 2 14.71 -14.44 -31.36
CA ALA A 2 15.55 -13.38 -30.80
C ALA A 2 14.94 -11.95 -30.87
N SER A 3 14.25 -11.61 -31.96
CA SER A 3 13.57 -10.31 -32.13
C SER A 3 12.42 -10.10 -31.14
N ALA A 4 11.62 -11.14 -30.88
CA ALA A 4 10.52 -11.09 -29.91
C ALA A 4 11.04 -10.95 -28.47
N ALA A 5 12.13 -11.65 -28.12
CA ALA A 5 12.76 -11.52 -26.82
C ALA A 5 13.33 -10.09 -26.59
N ALA A 6 13.98 -9.52 -27.61
CA ALA A 6 14.46 -8.14 -27.55
C ALA A 6 13.32 -7.13 -27.38
N ALA A 7 12.21 -7.31 -28.10
CA ALA A 7 11.02 -6.47 -27.95
C ALA A 7 10.40 -6.58 -26.53
N ALA A 8 10.33 -7.79 -25.97
CA ALA A 8 9.81 -7.99 -24.62
C ALA A 8 10.69 -7.31 -23.55
N LEU A 9 12.02 -7.46 -23.65
CA LEU A 9 12.96 -6.85 -22.71
C LEU A 9 12.95 -5.32 -22.79
N THR A 10 12.85 -4.77 -24.01
CA THR A 10 12.74 -3.31 -24.18
C THR A 10 11.45 -2.78 -23.59
N LEU A 11 10.31 -3.43 -23.85
CA LEU A 11 9.02 -3.03 -23.26
C LEU A 11 9.03 -3.14 -21.73
N ALA A 12 9.61 -4.19 -21.18
CA ALA A 12 9.77 -4.36 -19.74
C ALA A 12 10.65 -3.25 -19.13
N GLY A 13 11.77 -2.92 -19.79
CA GLY A 13 12.65 -1.83 -19.37
C GLY A 13 11.94 -0.47 -19.37
N VAL A 14 11.15 -0.19 -20.42
CA VAL A 14 10.34 1.04 -20.50
C VAL A 14 9.33 1.11 -19.35
N ALA A 15 8.62 0.02 -19.06
CA ALA A 15 7.65 0.01 -17.96
C ALA A 15 8.29 0.33 -16.60
N VAL A 16 9.43 -0.29 -16.29
CA VAL A 16 10.17 -0.04 -15.03
C VAL A 16 10.67 1.40 -14.99
N PHE A 17 11.22 1.91 -16.09
CA PHE A 17 11.67 3.29 -16.19
C PHE A 17 10.51 4.28 -15.97
N THR A 18 9.36 4.06 -16.59
CA THR A 18 8.17 4.89 -16.42
C THR A 18 7.72 4.94 -14.96
N VAL A 19 7.62 3.79 -14.28
CA VAL A 19 7.25 3.73 -12.85
C VAL A 19 8.24 4.50 -11.98
N GLY A 20 9.55 4.34 -12.22
CA GLY A 20 10.58 5.09 -11.49
C GLY A 20 10.54 6.60 -11.78
N SER A 21 10.27 6.99 -13.03
CA SER A 21 10.21 8.40 -13.46
C SER A 21 8.95 9.13 -13.02
N ALA A 22 7.87 8.41 -12.67
CA ALA A 22 6.64 8.98 -12.15
C ALA A 22 6.80 9.63 -10.76
N GLY A 23 8.01 9.67 -10.20
CA GLY A 23 8.28 10.34 -8.93
C GLY A 23 7.94 9.50 -7.69
N CYS A 24 7.60 8.22 -7.87
CA CYS A 24 7.43 7.25 -6.79
C CYS A 24 8.78 6.86 -6.18
N ALA A 25 9.53 7.83 -5.68
CA ALA A 25 10.89 7.63 -5.17
C ALA A 25 10.93 6.74 -3.93
N THR A 26 9.80 6.57 -3.24
CA THR A 26 9.66 5.65 -2.13
C THR A 26 8.37 4.84 -2.27
N ALA A 27 8.46 3.54 -1.96
CA ALA A 27 7.27 2.77 -1.64
C ALA A 27 6.52 3.49 -0.50
N GLY A 28 5.20 3.61 -0.61
CA GLY A 28 4.40 4.24 0.42
C GLY A 28 4.45 3.44 1.72
N GLU A 29 4.61 4.12 2.85
CA GLU A 29 4.65 3.51 4.18
C GLU A 29 3.55 4.09 5.07
N TYR A 30 2.84 3.23 5.78
CA TYR A 30 1.86 3.65 6.77
C TYR A 30 2.56 3.87 8.11
N VAL A 31 2.60 5.13 8.55
CA VAL A 31 3.23 5.55 9.81
C VAL A 31 2.16 5.98 10.79
N GLN A 32 2.23 5.50 12.03
CA GLN A 32 1.35 6.00 13.08
C GLN A 32 1.84 7.36 13.59
N ARG A 33 0.97 8.37 13.53
CA ARG A 33 1.12 9.63 14.24
C ARG A 33 -0.01 9.80 15.25
N GLY A 34 0.27 9.48 16.51
CA GLY A 34 -0.72 9.57 17.58
C GLY A 34 -1.81 8.52 17.43
N SER A 35 -3.06 8.94 17.22
CA SER A 35 -4.22 8.05 16.99
C SER A 35 -4.55 7.86 15.51
N GLN A 36 -3.73 8.38 14.60
CA GLN A 36 -3.97 8.33 13.16
C GLN A 36 -2.85 7.58 12.43
N VAL A 37 -3.21 6.91 11.35
CA VAL A 37 -2.27 6.29 10.42
C VAL A 37 -2.18 7.17 9.19
N GLU A 38 -0.97 7.60 8.84
CA GLU A 38 -0.69 8.45 7.68
C GLU A 38 0.10 7.63 6.65
N LEU A 39 -0.32 7.69 5.38
CA LEU A 39 0.46 7.15 4.26
C LEU A 39 1.51 8.19 3.86
N VAL A 40 2.78 7.90 4.09
CA VAL A 40 3.89 8.77 3.72
C VAL A 40 4.59 8.23 2.49
N GLY A 41 4.83 9.10 1.51
CA GLY A 41 5.46 8.73 0.24
C GLY A 41 4.50 8.00 -0.71
N GLY A 42 5.04 7.08 -1.53
CA GLY A 42 4.25 6.37 -2.53
C GLY A 42 4.00 7.17 -3.81
N CYS A 43 3.17 6.60 -4.69
CA CYS A 43 2.77 7.19 -5.96
C CYS A 43 1.45 7.99 -5.89
N LEU A 44 0.81 8.03 -4.72
CA LEU A 44 -0.51 8.60 -4.55
C LEU A 44 -0.37 9.98 -3.93
N ASP A 45 -0.99 10.98 -4.55
CA ASP A 45 -1.17 12.30 -3.94
C ASP A 45 -2.36 12.23 -2.97
N PRO A 46 -2.19 12.57 -1.68
CA PRO A 46 -3.30 12.64 -0.72
C PRO A 46 -4.45 13.56 -1.16
N ASP A 47 -4.16 14.61 -1.94
CA ASP A 47 -5.17 15.57 -2.40
C ASP A 47 -6.07 14.99 -3.52
N ASP A 48 -5.60 13.97 -4.24
CA ASP A 48 -6.39 13.24 -5.25
C ASP A 48 -7.28 12.15 -4.64
N LEU A 49 -7.08 11.82 -3.36
CA LEU A 49 -7.86 10.79 -2.69
C LEU A 49 -9.18 11.37 -2.17
N PRO A 50 -10.31 10.64 -2.31
CA PRO A 50 -11.54 11.04 -1.67
C PRO A 50 -11.32 11.11 -0.17
N ARG A 51 -11.92 12.12 0.46
CA ARG A 51 -11.85 12.28 1.91
C ARG A 51 -12.23 10.97 2.59
N ALA A 52 -11.34 10.47 3.44
CA ALA A 52 -11.62 9.28 4.23
C ALA A 52 -12.95 9.46 4.97
N PRO A 53 -13.81 8.43 5.03
CA PRO A 53 -15.00 8.48 5.85
C PRO A 53 -14.65 8.88 7.27
N GLU A 54 -15.48 9.71 7.89
CA GLU A 54 -15.37 10.00 9.32
C GLU A 54 -15.32 8.67 10.07
N PRO A 55 -14.34 8.47 10.97
CA PRO A 55 -14.21 7.21 11.69
C PRO A 55 -15.49 6.98 12.49
N THR A 56 -16.31 6.04 12.04
CA THR A 56 -17.48 5.55 12.79
C THR A 56 -16.96 4.67 13.91
N GLY A 57 -16.42 5.29 14.98
CA GLY A 57 -16.05 4.64 16.23
C GLY A 57 -15.50 3.22 16.07
N HIS A 58 -14.44 3.03 15.27
CA HIS A 58 -13.67 1.82 15.43
C HIS A 58 -12.89 2.03 16.72
N GLU A 59 -13.33 1.41 17.83
CA GLU A 59 -12.48 1.26 19.00
C GLU A 59 -11.16 0.66 18.49
N PRO A 60 -10.03 1.38 18.58
CA PRO A 60 -8.73 0.79 18.33
C PRO A 60 -8.70 -0.47 19.18
N GLY A 61 -8.50 -1.64 18.58
CA GLY A 61 -8.54 -2.90 19.30
C GLY A 61 -7.70 -2.77 20.57
N ALA A 62 -8.38 -2.58 21.70
CA ALA A 62 -7.75 -2.23 22.97
C ALA A 62 -6.84 -3.36 23.46
N ASP A 63 -6.98 -4.53 22.83
CA ASP A 63 -6.21 -5.73 23.06
C ASP A 63 -5.65 -6.26 21.71
N PRO A 64 -4.34 -6.15 21.48
CA PRO A 64 -3.65 -6.82 20.37
C PRO A 64 -3.90 -8.35 20.34
N GLY A 65 -4.32 -8.95 21.46
CA GLY A 65 -4.71 -10.35 21.61
C GLY A 65 -6.08 -10.69 21.02
N ALA A 66 -7.00 -9.74 20.88
CA ALA A 66 -8.37 -10.03 20.43
C ALA A 66 -8.42 -10.63 19.00
N GLY A 67 -7.44 -10.29 18.16
CA GLY A 67 -7.31 -10.86 16.82
C GLY A 67 -6.91 -12.34 16.83
N ILE A 68 -5.97 -12.73 17.70
CA ILE A 68 -5.47 -14.12 17.76
C ILE A 68 -6.51 -15.08 18.37
N ASP A 69 -7.35 -14.61 19.29
CA ASP A 69 -8.36 -15.43 19.97
C ASP A 69 -9.48 -15.83 19.00
N ARG A 70 -9.86 -14.93 18.08
CA ARG A 70 -10.81 -15.27 17.00
C ARG A 70 -10.25 -16.33 16.06
N LEU A 71 -8.97 -16.28 15.71
CA LEU A 71 -8.35 -17.29 14.85
C LEU A 71 -8.30 -18.67 15.53
N ARG A 72 -8.02 -18.73 16.84
CA ARG A 72 -8.06 -19.99 17.61
C ARG A 72 -9.47 -20.55 17.77
N GLN A 73 -10.49 -19.68 17.81
CA GLN A 73 -11.88 -20.13 17.97
C GLN A 73 -12.48 -20.66 16.66
N VAL A 74 -11.95 -20.24 15.50
CA VAL A 74 -12.40 -20.69 14.17
C VAL A 74 -11.69 -21.97 13.71
N SER A 75 -10.51 -22.27 14.25
CA SER A 75 -9.80 -23.52 13.97
C SER A 75 -10.06 -24.54 15.09
N PRO A 76 -10.91 -25.57 14.87
CA PRO A 76 -11.18 -26.60 15.87
C PRO A 76 -9.97 -27.49 16.16
#